data_AF-A0A7C5X0E8-F1
#
_entry.id   AF-A0A7C5X0E8-F1
#
_cell.length_a   1.000
_cell.length_b   1.000
_cell.length_c   1.000
_cell.angle_alpha   90.00
_cell.angle_beta   90.00
_cell.angle_gamma   90.00
#
_symmetry.space_group_name_H-M   'P 1'
#
loop_
_entity.id
_entity.type
_entity.pdbx_description
1 polymer ?
#
loop_
_entity_poly.entity_id
_entity_poly.type
_entity_poly.pdbx_seq_one_letter_code
_entity_poly.pdbx_strand_id
1 'polypeptide(L)'
;MITGGEGRYRVSLESYVIGRDRLVIITGGEEEHIGSATLIESKDHLQTISKKGHQDHVISEKMANIIYDRIGNDLLVICGIHIDDASQEEIDMLVHNAQTCVDIFLKEIK
;
A
#
# COMPACT_ATOMS: atom_id res chain seq x y z
N MET A 1 -3.55 12.80 4.44
CA MET A 1 -3.99 11.81 3.45
C MET A 1 -3.43 12.23 2.12
N ILE A 2 -2.64 11.37 1.49
CA ILE A 2 -2.06 11.56 0.15
C ILE A 2 -2.94 10.81 -0.84
N THR A 3 -3.19 11.38 -2.01
CA THR A 3 -4.04 10.75 -3.04
C THR A 3 -3.35 10.78 -4.39
N GLY A 4 -3.52 9.71 -5.18
CA GLY A 4 -3.03 9.58 -6.55
C GLY A 4 -4.07 8.93 -7.44
N GLY A 5 -4.10 9.32 -8.72
CA GLY A 5 -5.14 8.90 -9.67
C GLY A 5 -6.49 9.58 -9.44
N GLU A 6 -7.47 9.23 -10.27
CA GLU A 6 -8.81 9.82 -10.26
C GLU A 6 -9.89 8.76 -10.53
N GLY A 7 -11.14 9.08 -10.18
CA GLY A 7 -12.29 8.20 -10.41
C GLY A 7 -12.11 6.83 -9.75
N ARG A 8 -12.47 5.77 -10.48
CA ARG A 8 -12.34 4.38 -10.01
C ARG A 8 -10.90 3.91 -9.82
N TYR A 9 -9.90 4.68 -10.25
CA TYR A 9 -8.48 4.36 -10.10
C TYR A 9 -7.80 5.16 -8.98
N ARG A 10 -8.56 5.96 -8.23
CA ARG A 10 -8.02 6.76 -7.13
C ARG A 10 -7.49 5.83 -6.04
N VAL A 11 -6.27 6.10 -5.59
CA VAL A 11 -5.63 5.47 -4.45
C VAL A 11 -5.33 6.54 -3.40
N SER A 12 -5.54 6.18 -2.15
CA SER A 12 -5.29 7.00 -0.97
C SER A 12 -4.25 6.33 -0.09
N LEU A 13 -3.37 7.13 0.50
CA LEU A 13 -2.39 6.69 1.48
C LEU A 13 -2.52 7.52 2.76
N GLU A 14 -2.63 6.80 3.87
CA GLU A 14 -2.51 7.33 5.22
C GLU A 14 -1.35 6.68 5.95
N SER A 15 -0.73 7.42 6.87
CA SER A 15 0.46 6.99 7.57
C SER A 15 0.40 7.43 9.03
N TYR A 16 0.73 6.51 9.93
CA TYR A 16 0.67 6.68 11.37
C TYR A 16 2.01 6.27 11.99
N VAL A 17 2.54 7.11 12.89
CA VAL A 17 3.73 6.80 13.68
C VAL A 17 3.31 5.93 14.86
N ILE A 18 3.93 4.76 15.01
CA ILE A 18 3.72 3.85 16.15
C ILE A 18 5.05 3.69 16.88
N GLY A 19 5.35 4.57 17.84
CA GLY A 19 6.67 4.58 18.47
C GLY A 19 7.78 4.88 17.46
N ARG A 20 8.64 3.89 17.18
CA ARG A 20 9.68 3.97 16.13
C ARG A 20 9.21 3.42 14.78
N ASP A 21 8.08 2.72 14.78
CA ASP A 21 7.59 1.94 13.67
C ASP A 21 6.58 2.76 12.87
N ARG A 22 6.17 2.21 11.73
CA ARG A 22 5.23 2.87 10.83
C ARG A 22 4.05 1.96 10.51
N LEU A 23 2.85 2.52 10.57
CA LEU A 23 1.67 1.94 9.94
C LEU A 23 1.33 2.76 8.70
N VAL A 24 1.20 2.10 7.56
CA VAL A 24 0.75 2.70 6.31
C VAL A 24 -0.52 1.98 5.86
N ILE A 25 -1.54 2.75 5.51
CA ILE A 25 -2.82 2.25 5.03
C ILE A 25 -2.98 2.76 3.59
N ILE A 26 -3.16 1.82 2.65
CA ILE A 26 -3.36 2.09 1.23
C ILE A 26 -4.74 1.56 0.84
N THR A 27 -5.65 2.47 0.50
CA THR A 27 -7.02 2.11 0.08
C THR A 27 -7.37 2.83 -1.21
N GLY A 28 -8.49 2.47 -1.82
CA GLY A 28 -8.98 3.16 -3.00
C GLY A 28 -9.86 2.29 -3.87
N GLY A 29 -9.92 2.64 -5.14
CA GLY A 29 -10.83 1.99 -6.07
C GLY A 29 -12.26 2.51 -5.93
N GLU A 30 -13.21 1.64 -6.24
CA GLU A 30 -14.65 1.88 -6.11
C GLU A 30 -15.15 1.61 -4.69
N GLU A 31 -14.54 0.62 -4.01
CA GLU A 31 -14.81 0.29 -2.61
C GLU A 31 -13.50 0.06 -1.85
N GLU A 32 -13.45 0.57 -0.62
CA GLU A 32 -12.32 0.37 0.28
C GLU A 32 -12.59 -0.81 1.22
N HIS A 33 -11.60 -1.68 1.41
CA HIS A 33 -11.71 -2.82 2.33
C HIS A 33 -10.36 -3.11 3.00
N ILE A 34 -10.30 -4.20 3.78
CA ILE A 34 -9.03 -4.78 4.23
C ILE A 34 -8.83 -6.07 3.44
N GLY A 35 -7.86 -6.04 2.53
CA GLY A 35 -7.54 -7.13 1.62
C GLY A 35 -6.26 -7.85 1.99
N SER A 36 -5.26 -7.11 2.44
CA SER A 36 -4.00 -7.66 2.96
C SER A 36 -3.40 -6.79 4.07
N ALA A 37 -2.51 -7.42 4.84
CA ALA A 37 -1.62 -6.76 5.78
C ALA A 37 -0.23 -7.37 5.65
N THR A 38 0.77 -6.55 5.33
CA THR A 38 2.17 -6.97 5.18
C THR A 38 3.02 -6.28 6.24
N LEU A 39 3.64 -7.08 7.12
CA LEU A 39 4.63 -6.64 8.09
C LEU A 39 6.03 -6.88 7.52
N ILE A 40 6.91 -5.89 7.64
CA ILE A 40 8.34 -6.02 7.34
C ILE A 40 9.14 -5.52 8.56
N GLU A 41 9.99 -6.41 9.10
CA GLU A 41 10.86 -6.17 10.27
C GLU A 41 12.35 -6.15 9.88
N SER A 42 12.67 -6.72 8.72
CA SER A 42 13.98 -6.62 8.08
C SER A 42 13.87 -6.89 6.58
N LYS A 43 14.91 -6.56 5.79
CA LYS A 43 14.91 -6.81 4.34
C LYS A 43 14.61 -8.26 3.96
N ASP A 44 14.96 -9.20 4.81
CA ASP A 44 14.77 -10.64 4.59
C ASP A 44 13.58 -11.20 5.40
N HIS A 45 12.85 -10.36 6.13
CA HIS A 45 11.73 -10.77 6.98
C HIS A 45 10.46 -9.97 6.65
N LEU A 46 9.71 -10.49 5.67
CA LEU A 46 8.43 -9.97 5.23
C LEU A 46 7.35 -11.04 5.41
N GLN A 47 6.28 -10.68 6.12
CA GLN A 47 5.16 -11.55 6.43
C GLN A 47 3.85 -10.92 5.95
N THR A 48 3.05 -11.66 5.18
CA THR A 48 1.79 -11.16 4.66
C THR A 48 0.61 -12.04 5.07
N ILE A 49 -0.45 -11.39 5.52
CA ILE A 49 -1.78 -11.98 5.69
C ILE A 49 -2.68 -11.44 4.58
N SER A 50 -3.25 -12.33 3.78
CA SER A 50 -4.15 -11.98 2.68
C SER A 50 -5.53 -12.55 2.92
N LYS A 51 -6.58 -11.74 2.74
CA LYS A 51 -7.96 -12.19 2.74
C LYS A 51 -8.18 -13.13 1.56
N LYS A 52 -8.75 -14.32 1.80
CA LYS A 52 -8.94 -15.35 0.77
C LYS A 52 -9.63 -14.77 -0.47
N GLY A 53 -9.07 -15.05 -1.65
CA GLY A 53 -9.60 -14.56 -2.93
C GLY A 53 -9.20 -13.13 -3.31
N HIS A 54 -8.42 -12.42 -2.49
CA HIS A 54 -7.97 -11.05 -2.76
C HIS A 54 -6.50 -11.03 -3.23
N GLN A 55 -6.16 -10.04 -4.07
CA GLN A 55 -4.82 -9.84 -4.62
C GLN A 55 -4.14 -8.58 -4.08
N ASP A 56 -4.71 -7.94 -3.07
CA ASP A 56 -4.18 -6.72 -2.44
C ASP A 56 -2.75 -6.87 -1.90
N HIS A 57 -2.32 -8.11 -1.62
CA HIS A 57 -0.95 -8.42 -1.21
C HIS A 57 0.11 -7.98 -2.22
N VAL A 58 -0.20 -7.99 -3.52
CA VAL A 58 0.73 -7.52 -4.55
C VAL A 58 1.13 -6.07 -4.32
N ILE A 59 0.18 -5.24 -3.88
CA ILE A 59 0.43 -3.83 -3.56
C ILE A 59 1.07 -3.71 -2.19
N SER A 60 0.53 -4.35 -1.15
CA SER A 60 1.08 -4.20 0.21
C SER A 60 2.54 -4.67 0.31
N GLU A 61 2.90 -5.78 -0.33
CA GLU A 61 4.28 -6.30 -0.32
C GLU A 61 5.25 -5.39 -1.07
N LYS A 62 4.85 -4.94 -2.26
CA LYS A 62 5.68 -4.03 -3.06
C LYS A 62 5.92 -2.71 -2.33
N MET A 63 4.86 -2.09 -1.79
CA MET A 63 4.98 -0.82 -1.09
C MET A 63 5.73 -0.97 0.22
N ALA A 64 5.54 -2.07 0.95
CA ALA A 64 6.30 -2.36 2.18
C ALA A 64 7.81 -2.36 1.93
N ASN A 65 8.28 -3.06 0.90
CA ASN A 65 9.70 -3.09 0.55
C ASN A 65 10.24 -1.69 0.23
N ILE A 66 9.54 -0.93 -0.60
CA ILE A 66 10.00 0.40 -1.05
C ILE A 66 10.07 1.39 0.12
N ILE A 67 9.05 1.38 0.98
CA ILE A 67 9.02 2.25 2.15
C ILE A 67 10.12 1.84 3.13
N TYR A 68 10.24 0.53 3.42
CA TYR A 68 11.26 0.01 4.34
C TYR A 68 12.69 0.34 3.88
N ASP A 69 12.98 0.21 2.59
CA ASP A 69 14.28 0.59 2.02
C ASP A 69 14.65 2.05 2.25
N ARG A 70 13.64 2.92 2.40
CA ARG A 70 13.83 4.35 2.67
C ARG A 70 13.88 4.68 4.16
N ILE A 71 13.02 4.09 4.99
CA ILE A 71 12.87 4.47 6.41
C ILE A 71 13.72 3.62 7.36
N GLY A 72 14.00 2.37 7.02
CA GLY A 72 14.85 1.46 7.80
C GLY A 72 14.29 1.00 9.15
N ASN A 73 12.98 1.17 9.39
CA ASN A 73 12.29 0.76 10.61
C ASN A 73 11.12 -0.17 10.27
N ASP A 74 10.66 -0.93 11.26
CA ASP A 74 9.53 -1.84 11.14
C ASP A 74 8.29 -1.13 10.59
N LEU A 75 7.62 -1.80 9.67
CA LEU A 75 6.53 -1.24 8.89
C LEU A 75 5.42 -2.26 8.70
N LEU A 76 4.19 -1.86 9.02
CA LEU A 76 2.97 -2.57 8.64
C LEU A 76 2.27 -1.81 7.52
N VAL A 77 2.04 -2.46 6.38
CA VAL A 77 1.24 -1.94 5.27
C VAL A 77 -0.08 -2.70 5.22
N ILE A 78 -1.20 -1.99 5.38
CA ILE A 78 -2.54 -2.51 5.12
C ILE A 78 -2.96 -2.05 3.73
N CYS A 79 -3.47 -2.98 2.91
CA CYS A 79 -3.99 -2.65 1.59
C CYS A 79 -5.41 -3.19 1.39
N GLY A 80 -6.25 -2.39 0.71
CA GLY A 80 -7.53 -2.85 0.21
C GLY A 80 -8.10 -1.90 -0.83
N ILE A 81 -8.03 -2.33 -2.08
CA ILE A 81 -8.45 -1.58 -3.25
C ILE A 81 -9.37 -2.48 -4.07
N HIS A 82 -10.64 -2.08 -4.24
CA HIS A 82 -11.58 -2.84 -5.05
C HIS A 82 -11.90 -2.12 -6.36
N ILE A 83 -11.75 -2.83 -7.47
CA ILE A 83 -12.31 -2.45 -8.77
C ILE A 83 -13.06 -3.68 -9.30
N ASP A 84 -14.31 -3.48 -9.70
CA ASP A 84 -15.11 -4.56 -10.26
C ASP A 84 -14.60 -4.96 -11.66
N ASP A 85 -14.48 -6.27 -11.89
CA ASP A 85 -13.93 -6.89 -13.11
C ASP A 85 -12.67 -6.19 -13.67
N ALA A 86 -11.72 -5.85 -12.79
CA ALA A 86 -10.50 -5.14 -13.16
C ALA A 86 -9.68 -5.90 -14.21
N SER A 87 -9.38 -5.22 -15.32
CA SER A 87 -8.41 -5.67 -16.31
C SER A 87 -6.98 -5.56 -15.78
N GLN A 88 -6.04 -6.26 -16.41
CA GLN A 88 -4.62 -6.18 -16.04
C GLN A 88 -4.07 -4.74 -16.15
N GLU A 89 -4.49 -3.97 -17.16
CA GLU A 89 -4.08 -2.57 -17.33
C GLU A 89 -4.58 -1.69 -16.17
N GLU A 90 -5.79 -1.94 -15.68
CA GLU A 90 -6.34 -1.21 -14.53
C GLU A 90 -5.60 -1.58 -13.24
N ILE A 91 -5.25 -2.86 -13.05
CA ILE A 91 -4.42 -3.31 -11.93
C ILE A 91 -3.05 -2.61 -11.96
N ASP A 92 -2.41 -2.55 -13.12
CA ASP A 92 -1.11 -1.88 -13.28
C ASP A 92 -1.21 -0.38 -12.97
N MET A 93 -2.33 0.25 -13.36
CA MET A 93 -2.62 1.65 -13.03
C MET A 93 -2.84 1.87 -11.53
N LEU A 94 -3.55 0.97 -10.84
CA LEU A 94 -3.68 1.00 -9.38
C LEU A 94 -2.32 0.88 -8.68
N VAL A 95 -1.48 -0.05 -9.13
CA VAL A 95 -0.12 -0.24 -8.62
C VAL A 95 0.72 1.02 -8.83
N HIS A 96 0.59 1.67 -10.00
CA HIS A 96 1.27 2.92 -10.30
C HIS A 96 0.79 4.08 -9.42
N ASN A 97 -0.53 4.19 -9.18
CA ASN A 97 -1.11 5.23 -8.34
C ASN A 97 -0.72 5.03 -6.86
N ALA A 98 -0.68 3.78 -6.38
CA ALA A 98 -0.15 3.44 -5.07
C ALA A 98 1.34 3.84 -4.93
N GLN A 99 2.16 3.54 -5.95
CA GLN A 99 3.56 3.97 -5.98
C GLN A 99 3.69 5.49 -5.92
N THR A 100 2.88 6.22 -6.69
CA THR A 100 2.87 7.69 -6.68
C THR A 100 2.56 8.23 -5.28
N CYS A 101 1.61 7.63 -4.57
CA CYS A 101 1.29 8.01 -3.19
C CYS A 101 2.47 7.75 -2.24
N VAL A 102 3.14 6.59 -2.38
CA VAL A 102 4.34 6.26 -1.61
C VAL A 102 5.48 7.23 -1.90
N ASP A 103 5.71 7.59 -3.16
CA ASP A 103 6.78 8.52 -3.54
C ASP A 103 6.55 9.93 -2.97
N ILE A 104 5.29 10.39 -2.93
CA ILE A 104 4.93 11.64 -2.27
C ILE A 104 5.16 11.51 -0.76
N PHE A 105 4.67 10.44 -0.14
CA PHE A 105 4.86 10.16 1.28
C PHE A 105 6.35 10.20 1.65
N LEU A 106 7.19 9.47 0.93
CA LEU A 106 8.65 9.40 1.16
C LEU A 106 9.38 10.74 1.00
N LYS A 107 8.81 11.71 0.26
CA LYS A 107 9.34 13.07 0.16
C LYS A 107 8.97 13.94 1.35
N GLU A 108 7.84 13.65 2.01
CA GLU A 108 7.35 14.41 3.16
C GLU A 108 7.99 13.98 4.48
N ILE A 109 8.37 12.70 4.59
CA ILE A 109 9.15 12.21 5.73
C ILE A 109 10.62 12.62 5.59
N LYS A 110 11.09 13.42 6.55
CA LYS A 110 12.47 13.90 6.68
C LYS A 110 13.42 12.80 7.13
#